data_AF-A0A1Q5UI13-F1
#
_entry.id   AF-A0A1Q5UI13-F1
#
_cell.length_a   1.000
_cell.length_b   1.000
_cell.length_c   1.000
_cell.angle_alpha   90.00
_cell.angle_beta   90.00
_cell.angle_gamma   90.00
#
_symmetry.space_group_name_H-M   'P 1'
#
loop_
_entity.id
_entity.type
_entity.pdbx_description
1 polymer ?
#
loop_
_entity_poly.entity_id
_entity_poly.type
_entity_poly.pdbx_seq_one_letter_code
_entity_poly.pdbx_strand_id
1 'polypeptide(L)'
;MVPPYFELSWSILSTIGLFLTVVGFWAIFITRVSPLHLVPIVVSIACAVANGLCYYAFYAEHPTRQLVVASVFADLFWLIQEAGLSFYGYQILVHTLKDRALVIFRTIFWTLMTSIIAIRIAIAATRAIDVATDKPLQQRVDYLHVGYFIAIALVETSSALFLIRLLRDAYRMSPWTSPTRDLFRHLLQSTEIRLASLCCIGILRAVTFSLRTTAQSVTNVASEFDRFAYTLECLFPVIMIIDILASKRFRFDSHSLIYCSDPPDGHQAWVGHPTQRHSQWAAMSPEYS
;
A
#
# COMPACT_ATOMS: atom_id res chain seq x y z
N MET A 1 33.85 -19.94 -0.54
CA MET A 1 32.71 -20.61 0.15
C MET A 1 31.54 -19.66 0.11
N VAL A 2 30.41 -20.11 -0.46
CA VAL A 2 29.17 -19.32 -0.44
C VAL A 2 28.64 -19.29 1.00
N PRO A 3 28.31 -18.12 1.57
CA PRO A 3 27.75 -18.06 2.92
C PRO A 3 26.44 -18.85 2.97
N PRO A 4 26.15 -19.57 4.07
CA PRO A 4 24.90 -20.30 4.20
C PRO A 4 23.71 -19.34 4.10
N TYR A 5 22.66 -19.77 3.38
CA TYR A 5 21.54 -18.92 2.96
C TYR A 5 21.00 -18.02 4.07
N PHE A 6 20.73 -18.57 5.25
CA PHE A 6 20.10 -17.84 6.37
C PHE A 6 21.02 -16.89 7.15
N GLU A 7 22.32 -16.88 6.91
CA GLU A 7 23.23 -15.91 7.55
C GLU A 7 23.21 -14.54 6.86
N LEU A 8 22.51 -14.43 5.71
CA LEU A 8 22.47 -13.23 4.89
C LEU A 8 21.12 -12.52 4.99
N SER A 9 21.17 -11.19 5.09
CA SER A 9 19.97 -10.35 5.25
C SER A 9 18.96 -10.58 4.12
N TRP A 10 19.40 -10.67 2.86
CA TRP A 10 18.51 -10.86 1.70
C TRP A 10 17.64 -12.12 1.81
N SER A 11 18.19 -13.20 2.34
CA SER A 11 17.48 -14.47 2.53
C SER A 11 16.41 -14.38 3.62
N ILE A 12 16.70 -13.64 4.69
CA ILE A 12 15.73 -13.34 5.76
C ILE A 12 14.57 -12.53 5.18
N LEU A 13 14.86 -11.48 4.41
CA LEU A 13 13.83 -10.66 3.78
C LEU A 13 12.99 -11.44 2.77
N SER A 14 13.60 -12.33 1.99
CA SER A 14 12.87 -13.24 1.09
C SER A 14 11.90 -14.13 1.88
N THR A 15 12.35 -14.67 3.03
CA THR A 15 11.53 -15.51 3.91
C THR A 15 10.36 -14.72 4.53
N ILE A 16 10.58 -13.46 4.92
CA ILE A 16 9.53 -12.55 5.38
C ILE A 16 8.48 -12.35 4.28
N GLY A 17 8.89 -12.06 3.03
CA GLY A 17 7.98 -11.91 1.90
C GLY A 17 7.14 -13.17 1.65
N LEU A 18 7.76 -14.35 1.73
CA LEU A 18 7.07 -15.63 1.57
C LEU A 18 6.04 -15.85 2.69
N PHE A 19 6.43 -15.63 3.94
CA PHE A 19 5.54 -15.75 5.09
C PHE A 19 4.33 -14.81 4.97
N LEU A 20 4.56 -13.54 4.63
CA LEU A 20 3.48 -12.57 4.47
C LEU A 20 2.55 -12.89 3.30
N THR A 21 3.08 -13.52 2.24
CA THR A 21 2.26 -14.05 1.15
C THR A 21 1.29 -15.12 1.68
N VAL A 22 1.77 -16.07 2.46
CA VAL A 22 0.95 -17.12 3.08
C VAL A 22 -0.10 -16.52 4.02
N VAL A 23 0.29 -15.57 4.87
CA VAL A 23 -0.63 -14.85 5.77
C VAL A 23 -1.70 -14.09 4.97
N GLY A 24 -1.33 -13.48 3.84
CA GLY A 24 -2.27 -12.81 2.94
C GLY A 24 -3.31 -13.76 2.34
N PHE A 25 -2.87 -14.94 1.88
CA PHE A 25 -3.80 -16.00 1.44
C PHE A 25 -4.70 -16.49 2.58
N TRP A 26 -4.15 -16.66 3.79
CA TRP A 26 -4.94 -17.03 4.96
C TRP A 26 -6.02 -15.98 5.27
N ALA A 27 -5.69 -14.70 5.19
CA ALA A 27 -6.65 -13.62 5.36
C ALA A 27 -7.81 -13.67 4.33
N ILE A 28 -7.53 -14.08 3.09
CA ILE A 28 -8.57 -14.31 2.07
C ILE A 28 -9.52 -15.44 2.49
N PHE A 29 -8.99 -16.57 2.97
CA PHE A 29 -9.80 -17.70 3.42
C PHE A 29 -10.74 -17.33 4.56
N ILE A 30 -10.32 -16.43 5.47
CA ILE A 30 -11.14 -15.99 6.61
C ILE A 30 -12.23 -14.99 6.21
N THR A 31 -11.97 -14.07 5.26
CA THR A 31 -12.81 -12.86 5.09
C THR A 31 -13.56 -12.71 3.75
N ARG A 32 -13.31 -13.60 2.78
CA ARG A 32 -13.72 -13.55 1.35
C ARG A 32 -12.86 -12.64 0.47
N VAL A 33 -12.62 -13.10 -0.75
CA VAL A 33 -11.81 -12.41 -1.78
C VAL A 33 -12.32 -10.98 -2.01
N SER A 34 -11.40 -10.02 -1.96
CA SER A 34 -11.60 -8.61 -2.28
C SER A 34 -10.35 -8.11 -3.00
N PRO A 35 -10.48 -7.19 -3.98
CA PRO A 35 -9.32 -6.58 -4.63
C PRO A 35 -8.31 -5.95 -3.67
N LEU A 36 -8.75 -5.54 -2.46
CA LEU A 36 -7.87 -5.01 -1.42
C LEU A 36 -6.86 -6.03 -0.88
N HIS A 37 -7.17 -7.33 -0.92
CA HIS A 37 -6.22 -8.37 -0.49
C HIS A 37 -5.08 -8.59 -1.50
N LEU A 38 -5.30 -8.24 -2.77
CA LEU A 38 -4.30 -8.46 -3.81
C LEU A 38 -3.06 -7.59 -3.60
N VAL A 39 -3.22 -6.38 -3.07
CA VAL A 39 -2.09 -5.46 -2.86
C VAL A 39 -1.03 -6.03 -1.90
N PRO A 40 -1.35 -6.39 -0.63
CA PRO A 40 -0.35 -6.95 0.26
C PRO A 40 0.22 -8.27 -0.25
N ILE A 41 -0.57 -9.11 -0.91
CA ILE A 41 -0.10 -10.39 -1.48
C ILE A 41 0.91 -10.15 -2.60
N VAL A 42 0.58 -9.30 -3.58
CA VAL A 42 1.46 -9.02 -4.73
C VAL A 42 2.76 -8.38 -4.26
N VAL A 43 2.69 -7.42 -3.32
CA VAL A 43 3.87 -6.79 -2.74
C VAL A 43 4.73 -7.80 -1.97
N SER A 44 4.12 -8.72 -1.21
CA SER A 44 4.83 -9.76 -0.48
C SER A 44 5.49 -10.80 -1.40
N ILE A 45 4.83 -11.19 -2.50
CA ILE A 45 5.42 -12.06 -3.52
C ILE A 45 6.60 -11.35 -4.18
N ALA A 46 6.42 -10.08 -4.57
CA ALA A 46 7.48 -9.28 -5.16
C ALA A 46 8.68 -9.14 -4.21
N CYS A 47 8.42 -8.95 -2.91
CA CYS A 47 9.45 -8.98 -1.87
C CYS A 47 10.20 -10.31 -1.81
N ALA A 48 9.48 -11.44 -1.80
CA ALA A 48 10.11 -12.76 -1.76
C ALA A 48 11.03 -12.99 -2.97
N VAL A 49 10.55 -12.65 -4.17
CA VAL A 49 11.27 -12.84 -5.43
C VAL A 49 12.43 -11.86 -5.58
N ALA A 50 12.23 -10.57 -5.32
CA ALA A 50 13.29 -9.56 -5.41
C ALA A 50 14.48 -9.92 -4.51
N ASN A 51 14.21 -10.21 -3.23
CA ASN A 51 15.27 -10.49 -2.28
C ASN A 51 15.94 -11.86 -2.52
N GLY A 52 15.19 -12.86 -3.00
CA GLY A 52 15.76 -14.14 -3.43
C GLY A 52 16.66 -14.02 -4.68
N LEU A 53 16.26 -13.19 -5.65
CA LEU A 53 17.08 -12.89 -6.84
C LEU A 53 18.31 -12.05 -6.49
N CYS A 54 18.21 -11.14 -5.53
CA CYS A 54 19.38 -10.44 -4.98
C CYS A 54 20.36 -11.42 -4.33
N TYR A 55 19.88 -12.40 -3.55
CA TYR A 55 20.75 -13.46 -3.02
C TYR A 55 21.46 -14.21 -4.16
N TYR A 56 20.71 -14.61 -5.19
CA TYR A 56 21.25 -15.30 -6.36
C TYR A 56 22.30 -14.46 -7.11
N ALA A 57 22.04 -13.17 -7.31
CA ALA A 57 22.93 -12.28 -8.07
C ALA A 57 24.20 -11.88 -7.31
N PHE A 58 24.16 -11.74 -5.99
CA PHE A 58 25.29 -11.24 -5.19
C PHE A 58 26.16 -12.33 -4.57
N TYR A 59 25.65 -13.55 -4.38
CA TYR A 59 26.35 -14.60 -3.61
C TYR A 59 26.61 -15.90 -4.36
N ALA A 60 26.02 -16.11 -5.54
CA ALA A 60 26.23 -17.32 -6.32
C ALA A 60 27.16 -17.09 -7.52
N GLU A 61 28.14 -17.99 -7.72
CA GLU A 61 29.07 -17.94 -8.85
C GLU A 61 28.37 -18.44 -10.13
N HIS A 62 27.85 -17.51 -10.93
CA HIS A 62 27.11 -17.80 -12.15
C HIS A 62 27.61 -16.99 -13.37
N PRO A 63 27.36 -17.45 -14.61
CA PRO A 63 27.73 -16.72 -15.82
C PRO A 63 27.13 -15.30 -15.84
N THR A 64 27.89 -14.33 -16.34
CA THR A 64 27.53 -12.89 -16.35
C THR A 64 26.14 -12.61 -16.94
N ARG A 65 25.71 -13.37 -17.95
CA ARG A 65 24.36 -13.24 -18.54
C ARG A 65 23.24 -13.57 -17.54
N GLN A 66 23.39 -14.60 -16.72
CA GLN A 66 22.38 -14.99 -15.72
C GLN A 66 22.30 -13.96 -14.59
N LEU A 67 23.45 -13.38 -14.21
CA LEU A 67 23.54 -12.34 -13.19
C LEU A 67 22.87 -11.04 -13.63
N VAL A 68 23.11 -10.60 -14.88
CA VAL A 68 22.45 -9.42 -15.45
C VAL A 68 20.94 -9.62 -15.52
N VAL A 69 20.47 -10.78 -15.98
CA VAL A 69 19.04 -11.09 -16.04
C VAL A 69 18.43 -11.09 -14.63
N ALA A 70 19.05 -11.75 -13.66
CA ALA A 70 18.59 -11.78 -12.28
C ALA A 70 18.52 -10.39 -11.65
N SER A 71 19.53 -9.53 -11.89
CA SER A 71 19.54 -8.14 -11.39
C SER A 71 18.39 -7.31 -11.97
N VAL A 72 18.11 -7.43 -13.28
CA VAL A 72 17.01 -6.68 -13.92
C VAL A 72 15.66 -7.10 -13.35
N PHE A 73 15.43 -8.41 -13.20
CA PHE A 73 14.20 -8.90 -12.57
C PHE A 73 14.11 -8.49 -11.10
N ALA A 74 15.21 -8.56 -10.36
CA ALA A 74 15.25 -8.10 -8.97
C ALA A 74 14.84 -6.62 -8.87
N ASP A 75 15.39 -5.75 -9.70
CA ASP A 75 15.05 -4.31 -9.70
C ASP A 75 13.56 -4.07 -10.05
N LEU A 76 12.98 -4.87 -10.96
CA LEU A 76 11.54 -4.80 -11.28
C LEU A 76 10.67 -5.22 -10.10
N PHE A 77 10.95 -6.36 -9.48
CA PHE A 77 10.18 -6.82 -8.32
C PHE A 77 10.39 -5.92 -7.10
N TRP A 78 11.56 -5.30 -6.96
CA TRP A 78 11.82 -4.31 -5.93
C TRP A 78 10.95 -3.06 -6.13
N LEU A 79 10.84 -2.56 -7.38
CA LEU A 79 9.90 -1.48 -7.69
C LEU A 79 8.46 -1.85 -7.32
N ILE A 80 8.00 -3.06 -7.65
CA ILE A 80 6.66 -3.53 -7.28
C ILE A 80 6.51 -3.59 -5.76
N GLN A 81 7.53 -4.04 -5.04
CA GLN A 81 7.48 -4.14 -3.58
C GLN A 81 7.32 -2.76 -2.93
N GLU A 82 8.16 -1.78 -3.28
CA GLU A 82 8.19 -0.49 -2.59
C GLU A 82 7.05 0.43 -3.06
N ALA A 83 6.91 0.63 -4.38
CA ALA A 83 5.88 1.49 -4.93
C ALA A 83 4.48 0.84 -4.89
N GLY A 84 4.42 -0.49 -4.81
CA GLY A 84 3.17 -1.25 -4.71
C GLY A 84 2.38 -0.96 -3.44
N LEU A 85 3.05 -0.58 -2.35
CA LEU A 85 2.39 -0.28 -1.07
C LEU A 85 1.36 0.84 -1.20
N SER A 86 1.69 1.89 -1.97
CA SER A 86 0.78 3.02 -2.18
C SER A 86 -0.48 2.67 -2.97
N PHE A 87 -0.50 1.54 -3.68
CA PHE A 87 -1.72 1.06 -4.34
C PHE A 87 -2.80 0.64 -3.35
N TYR A 88 -2.46 0.34 -2.10
CA TYR A 88 -3.46 0.02 -1.07
C TYR A 88 -4.37 1.22 -0.80
N GLY A 89 -3.76 2.40 -0.56
CA GLY A 89 -4.49 3.65 -0.43
C GLY A 89 -5.24 4.04 -1.70
N TYR A 90 -4.61 3.87 -2.87
CA TYR A 90 -5.22 4.12 -4.17
C TYR A 90 -6.52 3.32 -4.38
N GLN A 91 -6.50 2.02 -4.07
CA GLN A 91 -7.67 1.16 -4.22
C GLN A 91 -8.83 1.62 -3.33
N ILE A 92 -8.57 2.06 -2.11
CA ILE A 92 -9.62 2.61 -1.22
C ILE A 92 -10.15 3.93 -1.82
N LEU A 93 -9.27 4.81 -2.29
CA LEU A 93 -9.64 6.14 -2.78
C LEU A 93 -10.42 6.07 -4.09
N VAL A 94 -10.01 5.23 -5.03
CA VAL A 94 -10.66 5.15 -6.35
C VAL A 94 -12.10 4.66 -6.27
N HIS A 95 -12.42 3.85 -5.26
CA HIS A 95 -13.77 3.35 -5.01
C HIS A 95 -14.63 4.29 -4.15
N THR A 96 -14.02 5.27 -3.49
CA THR A 96 -14.72 6.11 -2.50
C THR A 96 -14.82 7.59 -2.91
N LEU A 97 -13.81 8.13 -3.62
CA LEU A 97 -13.86 9.50 -4.15
C LEU A 97 -14.79 9.57 -5.37
N LYS A 98 -15.48 10.71 -5.52
CA LYS A 98 -16.35 11.02 -6.66
C LYS A 98 -15.89 12.28 -7.40
N ASP A 99 -16.33 12.38 -8.66
CA ASP A 99 -16.28 13.58 -9.50
C ASP A 99 -14.88 14.22 -9.63
N ARG A 100 -14.77 15.53 -9.34
CA ARG A 100 -13.56 16.33 -9.55
C ARG A 100 -12.40 15.88 -8.65
N ALA A 101 -12.68 15.47 -7.42
CA ALA A 101 -11.65 15.04 -6.48
C ALA A 101 -10.97 13.74 -6.95
N LEU A 102 -11.74 12.81 -7.51
CA LEU A 102 -11.22 11.57 -8.09
C LEU A 102 -10.28 11.85 -9.26
N VAL A 103 -10.66 12.78 -10.15
CA VAL A 103 -9.83 13.15 -11.31
C VAL A 103 -8.51 13.76 -10.84
N ILE A 104 -8.56 14.73 -9.92
CA ILE A 104 -7.36 15.39 -9.36
C ILE A 104 -6.44 14.35 -8.71
N PHE A 105 -6.98 13.52 -7.80
CA PHE A 105 -6.20 12.48 -7.14
C PHE A 105 -5.56 11.51 -8.15
N ARG A 106 -6.34 11.02 -9.11
CA ARG A 106 -5.85 10.09 -10.14
C ARG A 106 -4.73 10.70 -10.96
N THR A 107 -4.85 11.98 -11.34
CA THR A 107 -3.78 12.65 -12.09
C THR A 107 -2.49 12.77 -11.28
N ILE A 108 -2.57 13.21 -10.01
CA ILE A 108 -1.40 13.37 -9.14
C ILE A 108 -0.74 12.01 -8.86
N PHE A 109 -1.55 10.98 -8.58
CA PHE A 109 -1.05 9.65 -8.28
C PHE A 109 -0.28 9.06 -9.46
N TRP A 110 -0.86 9.11 -10.67
CA TRP A 110 -0.23 8.53 -11.84
C TRP A 110 0.99 9.33 -12.33
N THR A 111 0.99 10.66 -12.22
CA THR A 111 2.17 11.46 -12.58
C THR A 111 3.37 11.14 -11.68
N LEU A 112 3.15 11.04 -10.37
CA LEU A 112 4.18 10.64 -9.43
C LEU A 112 4.60 9.18 -9.64
N MET A 113 3.67 8.26 -9.90
CA MET A 113 3.98 6.85 -10.18
C MET A 113 4.83 6.68 -11.45
N THR A 114 4.51 7.41 -12.52
CA THR A 114 5.32 7.43 -13.75
C THR A 114 6.72 7.98 -13.48
N SER A 115 6.85 9.01 -12.63
CA SER A 115 8.15 9.54 -12.20
C SER A 115 8.97 8.48 -11.44
N ILE A 116 8.37 7.76 -10.50
CA ILE A 116 8.99 6.67 -9.74
C ILE A 116 9.52 5.57 -10.69
N ILE A 117 8.69 5.14 -11.65
CA ILE A 117 9.06 4.14 -12.65
C ILE A 117 10.25 4.62 -13.49
N ALA A 118 10.21 5.87 -13.98
CA ALA A 118 11.29 6.45 -14.78
C ALA A 118 12.62 6.52 -14.01
N ILE A 119 12.59 6.93 -12.74
CA ILE A 119 13.78 6.96 -11.88
C ILE A 119 14.31 5.54 -11.66
N ARG A 120 13.45 4.54 -11.42
CA ARG A 120 13.89 3.14 -11.26
C ARG A 120 14.51 2.55 -12.51
N ILE A 121 13.95 2.84 -13.69
CA ILE A 121 14.56 2.44 -14.97
C ILE A 121 15.95 3.08 -15.12
N ALA A 122 16.09 4.36 -14.76
CA ALA A 122 17.38 5.04 -14.79
C ALA A 122 18.40 4.39 -13.83
N ILE A 123 17.98 4.03 -12.61
CA ILE A 123 18.82 3.32 -11.63
C ILE A 123 19.27 1.96 -12.20
N ALA A 124 18.33 1.14 -12.70
CA ALA A 124 18.63 -0.18 -13.26
C ALA A 124 19.58 -0.08 -14.46
N ALA A 125 19.37 0.90 -15.35
CA ALA A 125 20.25 1.15 -16.49
C ALA A 125 21.65 1.56 -16.04
N THR A 126 21.78 2.46 -15.05
CA THR A 126 23.09 2.85 -14.53
C THR A 126 23.82 1.69 -13.86
N ARG A 127 23.12 0.83 -13.12
CA ARG A 127 23.71 -0.38 -12.51
C ARG A 127 24.18 -1.38 -13.56
N ALA A 128 23.41 -1.59 -14.62
CA ALA A 128 23.81 -2.47 -15.72
C ALA A 128 25.07 -1.95 -16.44
N ILE A 129 25.19 -0.64 -16.62
CA ILE A 129 26.37 0.00 -17.23
C ILE A 129 27.59 -0.10 -16.31
N ASP A 130 27.40 0.08 -15.00
CA ASP A 130 28.45 -0.04 -13.98
C ASP A 130 29.09 -1.44 -14.01
N VAL A 131 28.27 -2.49 -14.00
CA VAL A 131 28.71 -3.90 -14.13
C VAL A 131 29.41 -4.16 -15.46
N ALA A 132 29.05 -3.45 -16.54
CA ALA A 132 29.62 -3.64 -17.86
C ALA A 132 30.92 -2.85 -18.11
N THR A 133 31.15 -1.74 -17.39
CA THR A 133 32.18 -0.74 -17.74
C THR A 133 33.22 -0.52 -16.63
N ASP A 134 33.00 -1.05 -15.42
CA ASP A 134 33.93 -0.97 -14.27
C ASP A 134 34.36 0.48 -13.94
N LYS A 135 33.46 1.45 -14.18
CA LYS A 135 33.67 2.89 -13.92
C LYS A 135 32.71 3.34 -12.83
N PRO A 136 33.19 3.95 -11.72
CA PRO A 136 32.34 4.30 -10.60
C PRO A 136 31.39 5.46 -10.95
N LEU A 137 30.16 5.15 -11.37
CA LEU A 137 29.06 6.12 -11.54
C LEU A 137 28.23 6.34 -10.25
N GLN A 138 28.81 5.96 -9.10
CA GLN A 138 28.16 5.92 -7.78
C GLN A 138 27.41 7.21 -7.43
N GLN A 139 28.04 8.37 -7.59
CA GLN A 139 27.45 9.65 -7.22
C GLN A 139 26.13 9.95 -7.94
N ARG A 140 25.97 9.51 -9.20
CA ARG A 140 24.73 9.70 -9.96
C ARG A 140 23.63 8.74 -9.49
N VAL A 141 24.01 7.51 -9.14
CA VAL A 141 23.09 6.51 -8.57
C VAL A 141 22.54 6.98 -7.24
N ASP A 142 23.35 7.70 -6.47
CA ASP A 142 22.95 8.16 -5.14
C ASP A 142 21.89 9.26 -5.19
N TYR A 143 22.07 10.27 -6.04
CA TYR A 143 21.04 11.28 -6.27
C TYR A 143 19.74 10.70 -6.83
N LEU A 144 19.83 9.69 -7.69
CA LEU A 144 18.65 8.99 -8.24
C LEU A 144 17.88 8.25 -7.14
N HIS A 145 18.56 7.57 -6.20
CA HIS A 145 17.90 6.90 -5.08
C HIS A 145 17.23 7.89 -4.13
N VAL A 146 17.87 9.02 -3.82
CA VAL A 146 17.26 10.07 -2.99
C VAL A 146 15.99 10.60 -3.65
N GLY A 147 16.04 10.91 -4.96
CA GLY A 147 14.87 11.35 -5.72
C GLY A 147 13.75 10.31 -5.75
N TYR A 148 14.10 9.04 -5.86
CA TYR A 148 13.16 7.91 -5.81
C TYR A 148 12.43 7.83 -4.46
N PHE A 149 13.14 7.87 -3.34
CA PHE A 149 12.52 7.83 -2.01
C PHE A 149 11.63 9.04 -1.74
N ILE A 150 12.04 10.23 -2.19
CA ILE A 150 11.22 11.44 -2.11
C ILE A 150 9.94 11.28 -2.92
N ALA A 151 10.02 10.74 -4.15
CA ALA A 151 8.85 10.52 -5.00
C ALA A 151 7.86 9.53 -4.35
N ILE A 152 8.34 8.43 -3.76
CA ILE A 152 7.50 7.49 -2.99
C ILE A 152 6.83 8.20 -1.81
N ALA A 153 7.59 8.97 -1.03
CA ALA A 153 7.06 9.70 0.11
C ALA A 153 5.96 10.68 -0.30
N LEU A 154 6.10 11.34 -1.46
CA LEU A 154 5.07 12.22 -2.02
C LEU A 154 3.81 11.47 -2.45
N VAL A 155 3.95 10.29 -3.07
CA VAL A 155 2.79 9.44 -3.43
C VAL A 155 2.03 9.02 -2.18
N GLU A 156 2.74 8.56 -1.14
CA GLU A 156 2.08 8.12 0.08
C GLU A 156 1.44 9.28 0.84
N THR A 157 2.14 10.41 0.93
CA THR A 157 1.62 11.62 1.60
C THR A 157 0.39 12.16 0.89
N SER A 158 0.42 12.27 -0.44
CA SER A 158 -0.75 12.72 -1.20
C SER A 158 -1.93 11.76 -1.05
N SER A 159 -1.69 10.45 -1.16
CA SER A 159 -2.72 9.42 -0.99
C SER A 159 -3.33 9.43 0.42
N ALA A 160 -2.51 9.55 1.45
CA ALA A 160 -2.97 9.61 2.84
C ALA A 160 -3.73 10.90 3.15
N LEU A 161 -3.33 12.05 2.59
CA LEU A 161 -4.06 13.31 2.77
C LEU A 161 -5.50 13.22 2.26
N PHE A 162 -5.70 12.66 1.07
CA PHE A 162 -7.04 12.44 0.54
C PHE A 162 -7.82 11.41 1.36
N LEU A 163 -7.16 10.32 1.80
CA LEU A 163 -7.80 9.29 2.62
C LEU A 163 -8.24 9.82 4.00
N ILE A 164 -7.39 10.58 4.68
CA ILE A 164 -7.67 11.17 5.99
C ILE A 164 -8.84 12.17 5.90
N ARG A 165 -8.85 13.03 4.87
CA ARG A 165 -9.96 13.97 4.65
C ARG A 165 -11.28 13.22 4.45
N LEU A 166 -11.27 12.21 3.58
CA LEU A 166 -12.44 11.40 3.29
C LEU A 166 -12.96 10.65 4.52
N LEU A 167 -12.07 9.98 5.27
CA LEU A 167 -12.45 9.23 6.47
C LEU A 167 -12.93 10.16 7.60
N ARG A 168 -12.34 11.35 7.72
CA ARG A 168 -12.77 12.36 8.70
C ARG A 168 -14.17 12.90 8.37
N ASP A 169 -14.46 13.17 7.11
CA ASP A 169 -15.77 13.62 6.67
C ASP A 169 -16.82 12.51 6.88
N ALA A 170 -16.49 11.27 6.51
CA ALA A 170 -17.35 10.11 6.77
C ALA A 170 -17.60 9.87 8.27
N TYR A 171 -16.56 10.01 9.10
CA TYR A 171 -16.69 9.91 10.56
C TYR A 171 -17.61 10.98 11.15
N ARG A 172 -17.54 12.23 10.65
CA ARG A 172 -18.40 13.34 11.10
C ARG A 172 -19.86 13.16 10.68
N MET A 173 -20.11 12.58 9.51
CA MET A 173 -21.46 12.34 9.00
C MET A 173 -22.11 11.07 9.59
N SER A 174 -21.33 10.15 10.17
CA SER A 174 -21.86 8.90 10.73
C SER A 174 -22.61 9.12 12.05
N PRO A 175 -23.83 8.56 12.21
CA PRO A 175 -24.55 8.58 13.48
C PRO A 175 -23.70 7.99 14.62
N TRP A 176 -23.85 8.53 15.84
CA TRP A 176 -23.09 8.10 17.03
C TRP A 176 -23.32 6.64 17.41
N THR A 177 -24.48 6.08 17.05
CA THR A 177 -24.88 4.70 17.33
C THR A 177 -24.53 3.72 16.21
N SER A 178 -23.93 4.18 15.11
CA SER A 178 -23.62 3.31 13.97
C SER A 178 -22.27 2.61 14.14
N PRO A 179 -22.18 1.27 13.98
CA PRO A 179 -20.90 0.54 14.02
C PRO A 179 -19.94 0.94 12.88
N THR A 180 -20.43 1.62 11.84
CA THR A 180 -19.59 2.22 10.80
C THR A 180 -18.68 3.33 11.33
N ARG A 181 -19.10 4.01 12.40
CA ARG A 181 -18.34 5.11 13.01
C ARG A 181 -17.03 4.61 13.62
N ASP A 182 -17.08 3.47 14.32
CA ASP A 182 -15.91 2.86 14.92
C ASP A 182 -14.97 2.28 13.86
N LEU A 183 -15.52 1.73 12.77
CA LEU A 183 -14.74 1.33 11.60
C LEU A 183 -14.01 2.52 10.96
N PHE A 184 -14.69 3.65 10.75
CA PHE A 184 -14.04 4.86 10.19
C PHE A 184 -12.97 5.42 11.13
N ARG A 185 -13.20 5.38 12.46
CA ARG A 185 -12.19 5.78 13.44
C ARG A 185 -10.97 4.87 13.38
N HIS A 186 -11.16 3.56 13.31
CA HIS A 186 -10.05 2.60 13.22
C HIS A 186 -9.25 2.78 11.92
N LEU A 187 -9.93 2.89 10.77
CA LEU A 187 -9.27 3.12 9.48
C LEU A 187 -8.56 4.47 9.44
N LEU A 188 -9.12 5.51 10.08
CA LEU A 188 -8.48 6.83 10.17
C LEU A 188 -7.19 6.75 10.99
N GLN A 189 -7.24 6.14 12.18
CA GLN A 189 -6.07 5.95 13.04
C GLN A 189 -5.00 5.09 12.36
N SER A 190 -5.40 4.00 11.71
CA SER A 190 -4.44 3.15 11.00
C SER A 190 -3.82 3.85 9.80
N THR A 191 -4.60 4.65 9.05
CA THR A 191 -4.07 5.47 7.95
C THR A 191 -3.07 6.51 8.46
N GLU A 192 -3.33 7.15 9.61
CA GLU A 192 -2.39 8.09 10.24
C GLU A 192 -1.10 7.38 10.66
N ILE A 193 -1.20 6.21 11.30
CA ILE A 193 -0.03 5.40 11.70
C ILE A 193 0.76 4.93 10.47
N ARG A 194 0.08 4.47 9.42
CA ARG A 194 0.69 4.08 8.14
C ARG A 194 1.45 5.25 7.53
N LEU A 195 0.83 6.42 7.43
CA LEU A 195 1.48 7.60 6.86
C LEU A 195 2.71 7.98 7.68
N ALA A 196 2.59 8.02 9.01
CA ALA A 196 3.70 8.38 9.89
C ALA A 196 4.87 7.39 9.77
N SER A 197 4.58 6.09 9.72
CA SER A 197 5.59 5.04 9.60
C SER A 197 6.25 5.02 8.22
N LEU A 198 5.49 5.08 7.12
CA LEU A 198 6.07 5.15 5.77
C LEU A 198 6.86 6.43 5.52
N CYS A 199 6.40 7.57 6.04
CA CYS A 199 7.15 8.82 5.98
C CYS A 199 8.46 8.73 6.78
N CYS A 200 8.41 8.19 8.00
CA CYS A 200 9.61 7.96 8.82
C CYS A 200 10.61 7.03 8.12
N ILE A 201 10.13 5.92 7.54
CA ILE A 201 10.95 4.98 6.75
C ILE A 201 11.56 5.69 5.54
N GLY A 202 10.76 6.43 4.77
CA GLY A 202 11.24 7.17 3.59
C GLY A 202 12.31 8.20 3.92
N ILE A 203 12.12 8.98 4.99
CA ILE A 203 13.12 9.93 5.49
C ILE A 203 14.38 9.19 5.95
N LEU A 204 14.23 8.12 6.74
CA LEU A 204 15.35 7.34 7.22
C LEU A 204 16.19 6.80 6.05
N ARG A 205 15.54 6.24 5.02
CA ARG A 205 16.20 5.75 3.80
C ARG A 205 16.85 6.87 2.99
N ALA A 206 16.20 8.01 2.83
CA ALA A 206 16.80 9.15 2.14
C ALA A 206 18.06 9.66 2.86
N VAL A 207 18.03 9.75 4.20
CA VAL A 207 19.14 10.21 5.04
C VAL A 207 20.28 9.20 5.03
N THR A 208 20.01 7.92 5.29
CA THR A 208 21.05 6.88 5.32
C THR A 208 21.72 6.72 3.97
N PHE A 209 20.96 6.86 2.88
CA PHE A 209 21.51 6.84 1.53
C PHE A 209 22.37 8.07 1.23
N SER A 210 21.95 9.26 1.67
CA SER A 210 22.74 10.50 1.53
C SER A 210 24.03 10.50 2.35
N LEU A 211 24.08 9.72 3.44
CA LEU A 211 25.24 9.56 4.31
C LEU A 211 26.21 8.45 3.84
N ARG A 212 25.92 7.73 2.75
CA ARG A 212 26.87 6.80 2.14
C ARG A 212 27.94 7.58 1.40
N THR A 213 29.07 7.85 2.06
CA THR A 213 30.13 8.71 1.50
C THR A 213 31.19 7.98 0.67
N THR A 214 31.21 6.64 0.59
CA THR A 214 32.24 5.94 -0.20
C THR A 214 31.85 4.49 -0.55
N ALA A 215 32.24 4.07 -1.74
CA ALA A 215 31.99 2.75 -2.31
C ALA A 215 32.43 1.59 -1.39
N GLN A 216 31.60 0.55 -1.32
CA GLN A 216 32.00 -0.83 -1.03
C GLN A 216 32.83 -1.12 0.23
N SER A 217 32.64 -0.42 1.36
CA SER A 217 33.01 -0.99 2.67
C SER A 217 31.76 -1.53 3.38
N VAL A 218 31.77 -2.84 3.59
CA VAL A 218 30.68 -3.68 4.14
C VAL A 218 30.48 -3.44 5.66
N THR A 219 30.81 -2.26 6.20
CA THR A 219 30.86 -2.01 7.65
C THR A 219 30.41 -0.60 8.09
N ASN A 220 29.76 0.18 7.23
CA ASN A 220 29.28 1.50 7.64
C ASN A 220 27.88 1.42 8.27
N VAL A 221 27.74 1.99 9.47
CA VAL A 221 26.49 2.05 10.24
C VAL A 221 25.29 2.52 9.39
N ALA A 222 25.52 3.44 8.44
CA ALA A 222 24.49 3.92 7.52
C ALA A 222 23.89 2.83 6.61
N SER A 223 24.68 1.84 6.14
CA SER A 223 24.15 0.76 5.32
C SER A 223 23.31 -0.22 6.13
N GLU A 224 23.67 -0.45 7.39
CA GLU A 224 22.90 -1.29 8.30
C GLU A 224 21.57 -0.63 8.67
N PHE A 225 21.55 0.68 8.92
CA PHE A 225 20.31 1.41 9.14
C PHE A 225 19.40 1.45 7.90
N ASP A 226 19.96 1.55 6.69
CA ASP A 226 19.17 1.44 5.45
C ASP A 226 18.54 0.04 5.30
N ARG A 227 19.30 -1.02 5.59
CA ARG A 227 18.78 -2.40 5.59
C ARG A 227 17.70 -2.61 6.65
N PHE A 228 17.87 -2.02 7.83
CA PHE A 228 16.85 -2.03 8.88
C PHE A 228 15.57 -1.32 8.43
N ALA A 229 15.69 -0.11 7.89
CA ALA A 229 14.55 0.65 7.37
C ALA A 229 13.82 -0.12 6.25
N TYR A 230 14.57 -0.72 5.34
CA TYR A 230 14.03 -1.57 4.29
C TYR A 230 13.34 -2.83 4.84
N THR A 231 13.85 -3.42 5.92
CA THR A 231 13.20 -4.55 6.59
C THR A 231 11.85 -4.14 7.21
N LEU A 232 11.79 -2.96 7.85
CA LEU A 232 10.52 -2.42 8.36
C LEU A 232 9.50 -2.19 7.23
N GLU A 233 9.97 -1.73 6.06
CA GLU A 233 9.13 -1.59 4.87
C GLU A 233 8.63 -2.94 4.33
N CYS A 234 9.46 -3.98 4.35
CA CYS A 234 9.07 -5.33 3.97
C CYS A 234 7.98 -5.92 4.89
N LEU A 235 7.96 -5.52 6.16
CA LEU A 235 6.95 -5.91 7.14
C LEU A 235 5.66 -5.09 7.03
N PHE A 236 5.68 -3.99 6.27
CA PHE A 236 4.55 -3.09 6.12
C PHE A 236 3.24 -3.76 5.66
N PRO A 237 3.24 -4.79 4.77
CA PRO A 237 2.03 -5.53 4.40
C PRO A 237 1.27 -6.13 5.59
N VAL A 238 1.91 -6.37 6.74
CA VAL A 238 1.24 -6.81 7.97
C VAL A 238 0.14 -5.82 8.38
N ILE A 239 0.45 -4.51 8.35
CA ILE A 239 -0.51 -3.46 8.74
C ILE A 239 -1.71 -3.47 7.78
N MET A 240 -1.47 -3.62 6.47
CA MET A 240 -2.53 -3.72 5.48
C MET A 240 -3.43 -4.94 5.71
N ILE A 241 -2.84 -6.10 6.02
CA ILE A 241 -3.60 -7.31 6.32
C ILE A 241 -4.46 -7.12 7.57
N ILE A 242 -3.90 -6.53 8.63
CA ILE A 242 -4.63 -6.20 9.88
C ILE A 242 -5.81 -5.26 9.59
N ASP A 243 -5.59 -4.20 8.82
CA ASP A 243 -6.65 -3.26 8.42
C ASP A 243 -7.80 -3.96 7.70
N ILE A 244 -7.47 -4.84 6.75
CA ILE A 244 -8.49 -5.57 5.99
C ILE A 244 -9.26 -6.51 6.91
N LEU A 245 -8.57 -7.28 7.76
CA LEU A 245 -9.21 -8.20 8.71
C LEU A 245 -10.12 -7.45 9.71
N ALA A 246 -9.63 -6.33 10.26
CA ALA A 246 -10.38 -5.49 11.19
C ALA A 246 -11.64 -4.92 10.51
N SER A 247 -11.52 -4.37 9.30
CA SER A 247 -12.66 -3.80 8.56
C SER A 247 -13.78 -4.83 8.30
N LYS A 248 -13.40 -6.10 8.10
CA LYS A 248 -14.34 -7.20 7.86
C LYS A 248 -14.99 -7.67 9.15
N ARG A 249 -14.21 -7.75 10.25
CA ARG A 249 -14.73 -8.10 11.58
C ARG A 249 -15.83 -7.14 12.04
N PHE A 250 -15.60 -5.82 11.95
CA PHE A 250 -16.62 -4.83 12.31
C PHE A 250 -17.90 -4.96 11.48
N ARG A 251 -17.79 -5.36 10.20
CA ARG A 251 -18.97 -5.64 9.36
C ARG A 251 -19.74 -6.88 9.82
N PHE A 252 -19.06 -7.93 10.26
CA PHE A 252 -19.69 -9.12 10.83
C PHE A 252 -20.42 -8.80 12.15
N ASP A 253 -19.78 -8.06 13.06
CA ASP A 253 -20.38 -7.66 14.35
C ASP A 253 -21.59 -6.72 14.16
N SER A 254 -21.59 -5.91 13.10
CA SER A 254 -22.75 -5.08 12.75
C SER A 254 -23.95 -5.92 12.30
N HIS A 255 -23.73 -6.97 11.51
CA HIS A 255 -24.79 -7.85 11.04
C HIS A 255 -25.39 -8.70 12.16
N SER A 256 -24.57 -9.16 13.12
CA SER A 256 -25.07 -9.92 14.27
C SER A 256 -25.90 -9.05 15.22
N LEU A 257 -25.52 -7.79 15.45
CA LEU A 257 -26.30 -6.85 16.26
C LEU A 257 -27.67 -6.54 15.64
N ILE A 258 -27.75 -6.35 14.33
CA ILE A 258 -29.03 -6.11 13.63
C ILE A 258 -29.96 -7.33 13.77
N TYR A 259 -29.43 -8.56 13.68
CA TYR A 259 -30.23 -9.78 13.81
C TYR A 259 -30.69 -10.07 15.24
N CYS A 260 -29.93 -9.63 16.26
CA CYS A 260 -30.34 -9.72 17.66
C CYS A 260 -31.31 -8.61 18.10
N SER A 261 -31.61 -7.65 17.23
CA SER A 261 -32.53 -6.53 17.52
C SER A 261 -33.97 -6.79 17.07
N ASP A 262 -34.28 -7.96 16.50
CA ASP A 262 -35.66 -8.32 16.18
C ASP A 262 -36.47 -8.48 17.50
N PRO A 263 -37.59 -7.76 17.67
CA PRO A 263 -38.41 -7.91 18.87
C PRO A 263 -39.08 -9.29 18.86
N PRO A 264 -39.36 -9.89 20.03
CA PRO A 264 -40.10 -11.14 20.09
C PRO A 264 -41.51 -10.91 19.54
N ASP A 265 -41.95 -11.81 18.66
CA ASP A 265 -43.30 -11.86 18.12
C ASP A 265 -44.35 -11.64 19.21
N GLY A 266 -44.92 -10.44 19.22
CA GLY A 266 -45.95 -10.00 20.16
C GLY A 266 -47.04 -9.27 19.38
N HIS A 267 -48.06 -10.04 18.97
CA HIS A 267 -49.39 -9.63 18.52
C HIS A 267 -49.69 -8.12 18.41
N GLN A 268 -49.93 -7.63 17.20
CA GLN A 268 -50.93 -6.58 16.97
C GLN A 268 -51.69 -6.84 15.67
N ALA A 269 -52.87 -7.43 15.81
CA ALA A 269 -53.93 -7.36 14.82
C ALA A 269 -54.58 -5.97 14.89
N TRP A 270 -54.48 -5.16 13.83
CA TRP A 270 -55.37 -4.01 13.60
C TRP A 270 -55.64 -3.79 12.10
N VAL A 271 -56.77 -4.36 11.71
CA VAL A 271 -57.77 -3.97 10.71
C VAL A 271 -57.60 -2.61 10.01
N GLY A 272 -57.47 -2.66 8.68
CA GLY A 272 -58.31 -1.93 7.71
C GLY A 272 -58.22 -0.39 7.60
N HIS A 273 -57.56 0.10 6.54
CA HIS A 273 -58.14 1.11 5.63
C HIS A 273 -57.33 1.20 4.31
N PRO A 274 -57.98 1.20 3.12
CA PRO A 274 -57.31 1.56 1.87
C PRO A 274 -57.46 3.07 1.63
N THR A 275 -56.37 3.76 1.32
CA THR A 275 -56.40 5.13 0.80
C THR A 275 -55.63 5.23 -0.51
N GLN A 276 -56.41 5.10 -1.57
CA GLN A 276 -56.12 5.58 -2.91
C GLN A 276 -55.89 7.10 -2.88
N ARG A 277 -54.71 7.59 -3.30
CA ARG A 277 -54.51 8.97 -3.75
C ARG A 277 -53.41 9.06 -4.81
N HIS A 278 -53.83 8.83 -6.04
CA HIS A 278 -53.23 9.44 -7.23
C HIS A 278 -54.11 10.64 -7.59
N SER A 279 -53.57 11.87 -7.57
CA SER A 279 -53.87 12.95 -8.54
C SER A 279 -53.29 14.31 -8.11
N GLN A 280 -52.54 14.88 -9.06
CA GLN A 280 -52.58 16.28 -9.54
C GLN A 280 -52.45 17.43 -8.52
N TRP A 281 -51.22 17.93 -8.36
CA TRP A 281 -50.97 19.33 -7.95
C TRP A 281 -49.71 19.90 -8.62
N ALA A 282 -49.67 19.84 -9.95
CA ALA A 282 -48.67 20.56 -10.76
C ALA A 282 -49.27 20.96 -12.12
N ALA A 283 -50.21 21.90 -12.11
CA ALA A 283 -50.54 22.75 -13.27
C ALA A 283 -51.58 23.80 -12.85
N MET A 284 -51.44 25.01 -13.41
CA MET A 284 -52.33 26.18 -13.35
C MET A 284 -52.09 27.08 -12.12
N SER A 285 -51.84 28.39 -12.21
CA SER A 285 -51.74 29.45 -13.25
C SER A 285 -51.39 30.76 -12.46
N PRO A 286 -51.33 32.02 -13.00
CA PRO A 286 -51.69 32.50 -14.33
C PRO A 286 -50.73 33.52 -14.99
N GLU A 287 -50.75 33.54 -16.33
CA GLU A 287 -50.54 34.77 -17.11
C GLU A 287 -51.89 35.47 -17.30
N TYR A 288 -51.94 36.80 -17.19
CA TYR A 288 -52.73 37.70 -18.04
C TYR A 288 -52.43 39.17 -17.67
N SER A 289 -51.71 39.87 -18.56
CA SER A 289 -52.03 41.20 -19.12
C SER A 289 -51.01 41.53 -20.20
#